data_AF-A0A444XL41-F1
#
_entry.id   AF-A0A444XL41-F1
#
_cell.length_a   1.000
_cell.length_b   1.000
_cell.length_c   1.000
_cell.angle_alpha   90.00
_cell.angle_beta   90.00
_cell.angle_gamma   90.00
#
_symmetry.space_group_name_H-M   'P 1'
#
loop_
_entity.id
_entity.type
_entity.pdbx_description
1 polymer ?
#
loop_
_entity_poly.entity_id
_entity_poly.type
_entity_poly.pdbx_seq_one_letter_code
_entity_poly.pdbx_strand_id
1 'polypeptide(L)'
;MLKQHRELSMSICRTIENNEEAGIRPRKTYQSFVAAAGGHHELNFIEKDVKNYITREVRNVSEQEDAKEFGKYLADARSRAAFEYFGDVISFDTTYNTNRYNLVCGSFVGVNHHGQSTLLGCSLMKNEEIESFKWLFQCWLRCMGGNAPKGFLTDQCASMKRALEAYMPTTIHRWCIWHIMKKIPRKLNGYKGHADIEQEMSQVVWNSHNKDSFDRNWNDFLQSFGLADNK
;
A
#
# COMPACT_ATOMS: atom_id res chain seq x y z
N MET A 1 2.80 -40.48 -7.12
CA MET A 1 3.20 -39.61 -8.24
C MET A 1 4.47 -38.83 -7.91
N LEU A 2 5.56 -39.04 -8.65
CA LEU A 2 6.86 -38.38 -8.44
C LEU A 2 6.81 -36.89 -8.81
N LYS A 3 7.63 -36.06 -8.17
CA LYS A 3 7.65 -34.58 -8.33
C LYS A 3 7.95 -34.13 -9.77
N GLN A 4 8.66 -34.96 -10.55
CA GLN A 4 9.08 -34.66 -11.93
C GLN A 4 7.96 -34.79 -12.98
N HIS A 5 6.79 -35.34 -12.62
CA HIS A 5 5.66 -35.53 -13.55
C HIS A 5 4.46 -34.62 -13.25
N ARG A 6 4.59 -33.69 -12.30
CA ARG A 6 3.50 -32.78 -11.91
C ARG A 6 3.68 -31.46 -12.64
N GLU A 7 2.87 -31.25 -13.67
CA GLU A 7 2.83 -30.00 -14.43
C GLU A 7 1.40 -29.45 -14.45
N LEU A 8 1.29 -28.15 -14.16
CA LEU A 8 0.05 -27.41 -14.34
C LEU A 8 -0.05 -27.00 -15.80
N SER A 9 -1.11 -27.44 -16.48
CA SER A 9 -1.38 -26.99 -17.85
C SER A 9 -1.75 -25.50 -17.87
N MET A 10 -1.58 -24.84 -19.02
CA MET A 10 -1.94 -23.43 -19.20
C MET A 10 -3.40 -23.13 -18.82
N SER A 11 -4.32 -24.05 -19.10
CA SER A 11 -5.73 -23.90 -18.72
C SER A 11 -5.93 -23.90 -17.19
N ILE A 12 -5.18 -24.76 -16.49
CA ILE A 12 -5.23 -24.83 -15.03
C ILE A 12 -4.62 -23.56 -14.44
N CYS A 13 -3.46 -23.12 -14.96
CA CYS A 13 -2.81 -21.87 -14.57
C CYS A 13 -3.74 -20.66 -14.69
N ARG A 14 -4.41 -20.50 -15.84
CA ARG A 14 -5.36 -19.39 -16.07
C ARG A 14 -6.55 -19.42 -15.11
N THR A 15 -7.02 -20.62 -14.76
CA THR A 15 -8.10 -20.77 -13.78
C THR A 15 -7.62 -20.46 -12.36
N ILE A 16 -6.38 -20.81 -12.02
CA ILE A 16 -5.75 -20.42 -10.74
C ILE A 16 -5.65 -18.90 -10.66
N GLU A 17 -5.22 -18.24 -11.73
CA GLU A 17 -5.12 -16.78 -11.83
C GLU A 17 -6.48 -16.10 -11.65
N ASN A 18 -7.51 -16.52 -12.40
CA ASN A 18 -8.86 -15.97 -12.27
C ASN A 18 -9.42 -16.13 -10.85
N ASN A 19 -9.15 -17.26 -10.20
CA ASN A 19 -9.60 -17.52 -8.84
C ASN A 19 -8.83 -16.68 -7.81
N GLU A 20 -7.53 -16.46 -8.03
CA GLU A 20 -6.73 -15.55 -7.20
C GLU A 20 -7.21 -14.10 -7.36
N GLU A 21 -7.52 -13.65 -8.59
CA GLU A 21 -8.12 -12.33 -8.86
C GLU A 21 -9.47 -12.15 -8.14
N ALA A 22 -10.25 -13.23 -8.04
CA ALA A 22 -11.49 -13.27 -7.28
C ALA A 22 -11.29 -13.40 -5.75
N GLY A 23 -10.06 -13.47 -5.25
CA GLY A 23 -9.72 -13.61 -3.83
C GLY A 23 -10.03 -14.99 -3.24
N ILE A 24 -10.19 -16.01 -4.10
CA ILE A 24 -10.50 -17.36 -3.68
C ILE A 24 -9.24 -18.02 -3.12
N ARG A 25 -9.31 -18.45 -1.86
CA ARG A 25 -8.17 -19.08 -1.18
C ARG A 25 -7.62 -20.27 -2.01
N PRO A 26 -6.28 -20.48 -2.06
CA PRO A 26 -5.67 -21.56 -2.84
C PRO A 26 -6.23 -22.96 -2.57
N ARG A 27 -6.62 -23.22 -1.31
CA ARG A 27 -7.28 -24.48 -0.93
C ARG A 27 -8.64 -24.66 -1.61
N LYS A 28 -9.43 -23.60 -1.72
CA LYS A 28 -10.73 -23.61 -2.39
C LYS A 28 -10.58 -23.74 -3.90
N THR A 29 -9.58 -23.08 -4.48
CA THR A 29 -9.17 -23.23 -5.88
C THR A 29 -8.76 -24.67 -6.20
N TYR A 30 -7.98 -25.32 -5.34
CA TYR A 30 -7.67 -26.75 -5.53
C TYR A 30 -8.92 -27.63 -5.43
N GLN A 31 -9.79 -27.38 -4.44
CA GLN A 31 -11.04 -28.14 -4.27
C GLN A 31 -11.99 -28.02 -5.48
N SER A 32 -12.03 -26.87 -6.16
CA SER A 32 -12.86 -26.74 -7.38
C SER A 32 -12.37 -27.63 -8.51
N PHE A 33 -11.05 -27.79 -8.68
CA PHE A 33 -10.52 -28.75 -9.67
C PHE A 33 -10.84 -30.19 -9.31
N VAL A 34 -10.74 -30.55 -8.03
CA VAL A 34 -11.09 -31.90 -7.55
C VAL A 34 -12.56 -32.22 -7.82
N ALA A 35 -13.45 -31.25 -7.55
CA ALA A 35 -14.88 -31.39 -7.82
C ALA A 35 -15.16 -31.55 -9.32
N ALA A 36 -14.50 -30.75 -10.17
CA ALA A 36 -14.67 -30.81 -11.62
C ALA A 36 -14.13 -32.12 -12.24
N ALA A 37 -13.05 -32.66 -11.70
CA ALA A 37 -12.42 -33.91 -12.18
C ALA A 37 -13.07 -35.18 -11.59
N GLY A 38 -13.97 -35.06 -10.61
CA GLY A 38 -14.65 -36.20 -9.99
C GLY A 38 -13.84 -36.91 -8.89
N GLY A 39 -12.67 -36.38 -8.51
CA GLY A 39 -11.87 -36.93 -7.42
C GLY A 39 -10.42 -36.48 -7.41
N HIS A 40 -9.74 -36.71 -6.28
CA HIS A 40 -8.33 -36.35 -6.13
C HIS A 40 -7.38 -37.18 -7.01
N HIS A 41 -7.76 -38.42 -7.33
CA HIS A 41 -6.94 -39.34 -8.12
C HIS A 41 -6.93 -39.00 -9.62
N GLU A 42 -7.89 -38.20 -10.07
CA GLU A 42 -8.03 -37.75 -11.46
C GLU A 42 -7.17 -36.52 -11.78
N LEU A 43 -6.58 -35.87 -10.76
CA LEU A 43 -5.68 -34.74 -10.94
C LEU A 43 -4.21 -35.19 -10.95
N ASN A 44 -3.44 -34.65 -11.89
CA ASN A 44 -1.99 -34.84 -11.98
C ASN A 44 -1.19 -33.83 -11.11
N PHE A 45 -1.86 -33.06 -10.25
CA PHE A 45 -1.25 -32.09 -9.34
C PHE A 45 -1.97 -32.07 -7.99
N ILE A 46 -1.32 -31.50 -6.97
CA ILE A 46 -1.85 -31.40 -5.62
C ILE A 46 -2.04 -29.94 -5.19
N GLU A 47 -2.72 -29.71 -4.06
CA GLU A 47 -2.90 -28.36 -3.48
C GLU A 47 -1.58 -27.60 -3.32
N LYS A 48 -0.49 -28.33 -3.00
CA LYS A 48 0.84 -27.73 -2.88
C LYS A 48 1.35 -27.15 -4.19
N ASP A 49 0.98 -27.73 -5.33
CA ASP A 49 1.41 -27.24 -6.64
C ASP A 49 0.68 -25.94 -7.01
N VAL A 50 -0.61 -25.82 -6.66
CA VAL A 50 -1.37 -24.54 -6.74
C VAL A 50 -0.72 -23.48 -5.86
N LYS A 51 -0.40 -23.80 -4.60
CA LYS A 51 0.30 -22.88 -3.69
C LYS A 51 1.68 -22.48 -4.24
N ASN A 52 2.44 -23.43 -4.78
CA ASN A 52 3.76 -23.17 -5.36
C ASN A 52 3.64 -22.29 -6.60
N TYR A 53 2.63 -22.48 -7.44
CA TYR A 53 2.37 -21.65 -8.62
C TYR A 53 2.08 -20.20 -8.23
N ILE A 54 1.12 -19.98 -7.33
CA ILE A 54 0.80 -18.65 -6.80
C ILE A 54 2.04 -18.03 -6.15
N THR A 55 2.78 -18.80 -5.35
CA THR A 55 4.02 -18.33 -4.72
C THR A 55 5.10 -18.00 -5.76
N ARG A 56 5.17 -18.72 -6.88
CA ARG A 56 6.12 -18.47 -7.97
C ARG A 56 5.76 -17.21 -8.74
N GLU A 57 4.49 -16.99 -9.07
CA GLU A 57 4.04 -15.73 -9.68
C GLU A 57 4.32 -14.53 -8.75
N VAL A 58 4.07 -14.70 -7.45
CA VAL A 58 4.46 -13.72 -6.43
C VAL A 58 5.99 -13.54 -6.34
N ARG A 59 6.80 -14.56 -6.63
CA ARG A 59 8.27 -14.48 -6.69
C ARG A 59 8.76 -13.84 -7.97
N ASN A 60 8.12 -14.07 -9.11
CA ASN A 60 8.48 -13.46 -10.40
C ASN A 60 8.30 -11.92 -10.38
N VAL A 61 7.51 -11.38 -9.45
CA VAL A 61 7.42 -9.93 -9.17
C VAL A 61 8.51 -9.44 -8.19
N SER A 62 9.21 -10.35 -7.52
CA SER A 62 10.09 -10.10 -6.36
C SER A 62 11.56 -10.54 -6.57
N GLU A 63 11.99 -10.93 -7.77
CA GLU A 63 13.39 -11.29 -8.03
C GLU A 63 14.27 -10.04 -8.18
N GLN A 64 14.58 -9.41 -7.04
CA GLN A 64 15.83 -8.67 -6.87
C GLN A 64 16.74 -9.47 -5.94
N GLU A 65 18.02 -9.56 -6.30
CA GLU A 65 19.07 -10.22 -5.51
C GLU A 65 19.14 -9.67 -4.08
N ASP A 66 18.73 -8.41 -3.90
CA ASP A 66 18.75 -7.66 -2.63
C ASP A 66 17.52 -7.90 -1.73
N ALA A 67 16.56 -8.76 -2.13
CA ALA A 67 15.40 -9.10 -1.30
C ALA A 67 15.81 -9.74 0.04
N LYS A 68 17.01 -10.35 0.11
CA LYS A 68 17.57 -10.84 1.38
C LYS A 68 18.05 -9.70 2.29
N GLU A 69 18.45 -8.56 1.72
CA GLU A 69 19.02 -7.43 2.45
C GLU A 69 17.95 -6.48 2.96
N PHE A 70 17.01 -6.08 2.10
CA PHE A 70 16.03 -5.03 2.40
C PHE A 70 14.63 -5.55 2.72
N GLY A 71 14.29 -6.75 2.22
CA GLY A 71 13.03 -7.43 2.53
C GLY A 71 12.23 -7.86 1.29
N LYS A 72 10.91 -7.85 1.37
CA LYS A 72 10.02 -8.34 0.31
C LYS A 72 8.98 -7.30 -0.07
N TYR A 73 8.77 -7.14 -1.37
CA TYR A 73 7.68 -6.35 -1.93
C TYR A 73 6.69 -7.27 -2.66
N LEU A 74 5.40 -6.93 -2.60
CA LEU A 74 4.29 -7.73 -3.09
C LEU A 74 3.27 -6.81 -3.75
N ALA A 75 2.95 -7.08 -5.02
CA ALA A 75 1.77 -6.55 -5.69
C ALA A 75 1.22 -7.63 -6.62
N ASP A 76 -0.08 -7.85 -6.55
CA ASP A 76 -0.78 -8.78 -7.43
C ASP A 76 -1.18 -8.09 -8.74
N ALA A 77 -1.70 -8.87 -9.69
CA ALA A 77 -2.14 -8.35 -10.99
C ALA A 77 -3.26 -7.30 -10.83
N ARG A 78 -4.15 -7.50 -9.87
CA ARG A 78 -5.25 -6.59 -9.56
C ARG A 78 -4.75 -5.22 -9.08
N SER A 79 -3.73 -5.22 -8.24
CA SER A 79 -3.10 -4.02 -7.71
C SER A 79 -2.45 -3.19 -8.81
N ARG A 80 -1.75 -3.85 -9.75
CA ARG A 80 -1.17 -3.19 -10.92
C ARG A 80 -2.24 -2.62 -11.85
N ALA A 81 -3.27 -3.40 -12.17
CA ALA A 81 -4.40 -2.93 -12.96
C ALA A 81 -5.12 -1.75 -12.28
N ALA A 82 -5.34 -1.83 -10.96
CA ALA A 82 -5.94 -0.73 -10.21
C ALA A 82 -5.08 0.54 -10.24
N PHE A 83 -3.75 0.41 -10.20
CA PHE A 83 -2.84 1.55 -10.33
C PHE A 83 -2.97 2.24 -11.69
N GLU A 84 -3.20 1.51 -12.78
CA GLU A 84 -3.40 2.12 -14.12
C GLU A 84 -4.60 3.07 -14.16
N TYR A 85 -5.66 2.78 -13.42
CA TYR A 85 -6.87 3.62 -13.37
C TYR A 85 -6.88 4.63 -12.22
N PHE A 86 -6.27 4.30 -11.09
CA PHE A 86 -6.44 5.01 -9.81
C PHE A 86 -5.12 5.41 -9.15
N GLY A 87 -4.00 5.34 -9.87
CA GLY A 87 -2.64 5.60 -9.38
C GLY A 87 -2.19 7.06 -9.39
N ASP A 88 -3.08 8.01 -9.73
CA ASP A 88 -2.73 9.43 -9.81
C ASP A 88 -2.21 9.97 -8.46
N VAL A 89 -2.87 9.61 -7.36
CA VAL A 89 -2.45 9.94 -6.01
C VAL A 89 -2.47 8.69 -5.16
N ILE A 90 -1.33 8.39 -4.55
CA ILE A 90 -1.19 7.24 -3.65
C ILE A 90 -0.74 7.69 -2.28
N SER A 91 -1.11 6.93 -1.26
CA SER A 91 -0.59 7.04 0.08
C SER A 91 0.29 5.83 0.39
N PHE A 92 1.39 6.06 1.09
CA PHE A 92 2.19 5.01 1.68
C PHE A 92 2.30 5.22 3.19
N ASP A 93 2.10 4.14 3.94
CA ASP A 93 2.26 4.14 5.38
C ASP A 93 2.96 2.86 5.86
N THR A 94 3.77 3.01 6.90
CA THR A 94 4.39 1.90 7.61
C THR A 94 3.71 1.68 8.95
N THR A 95 3.25 0.45 9.19
CA THR A 95 2.63 0.16 10.48
C THR A 95 3.72 -0.07 11.53
N TYR A 96 3.71 0.77 12.57
CA TYR A 96 4.43 0.51 13.82
C TYR A 96 3.76 -0.65 14.54
N ASN A 97 4.23 -1.87 14.27
CA ASN A 97 4.18 -3.01 15.17
C ASN A 97 5.03 -4.10 14.52
N THR A 98 6.20 -4.31 15.11
CA THR A 98 7.10 -5.39 14.76
C THR A 98 6.31 -6.69 14.84
N ASN A 99 6.10 -7.32 13.68
CA ASN A 99 5.67 -8.71 13.66
C ASN A 99 6.69 -9.56 14.46
N ARG A 100 6.40 -10.84 14.72
CA ARG A 100 7.32 -11.73 15.47
C ARG A 100 8.76 -11.82 14.90
N TYR A 101 8.99 -11.24 13.73
CA TYR A 101 10.26 -11.20 13.02
C TYR A 101 10.90 -9.81 12.98
N ASN A 102 10.35 -8.83 13.70
CA ASN A 102 10.80 -7.44 13.73
C ASN A 102 10.87 -6.75 12.36
N LEU A 103 10.02 -7.15 11.41
CA LEU A 103 9.93 -6.48 10.11
C LEU A 103 8.90 -5.35 10.15
N VAL A 104 9.17 -4.33 9.36
CA VAL A 104 8.30 -3.18 9.11
C VAL A 104 7.35 -3.52 7.96
N CYS A 105 6.04 -3.42 8.18
CA CYS A 105 5.07 -3.60 7.11
C CYS A 105 4.73 -2.25 6.48
N GLY A 106 4.93 -2.12 5.17
CA GLY A 106 4.54 -0.95 4.38
C GLY A 106 3.35 -1.27 3.47
N SER A 107 2.47 -0.30 3.25
CA SER A 107 1.32 -0.46 2.35
C SER A 107 1.16 0.73 1.42
N PHE A 108 0.95 0.45 0.13
CA PHE A 108 0.62 1.44 -0.88
C PHE A 108 -0.89 1.40 -1.13
N VAL A 109 -1.55 2.53 -0.94
CA VAL A 109 -3.00 2.64 -0.98
C VAL A 109 -3.40 3.79 -1.90
N GLY A 110 -4.21 3.50 -2.91
CA GLY A 110 -4.88 4.50 -3.75
C GLY A 110 -6.36 4.63 -3.36
N VAL A 111 -7.09 5.42 -4.14
CA VAL A 111 -8.54 5.63 -3.96
C VAL A 111 -9.25 5.38 -5.29
N ASN A 112 -10.26 4.50 -5.28
CA ASN A 112 -11.04 4.24 -6.50
C ASN A 112 -12.12 5.31 -6.74
N HIS A 113 -12.86 5.18 -7.83
CA HIS A 113 -13.94 6.11 -8.22
C HIS A 113 -15.13 6.18 -7.23
N HIS A 114 -15.21 5.27 -6.26
CA HIS A 114 -16.20 5.31 -5.18
C HIS A 114 -15.64 5.95 -3.89
N GLY A 115 -14.43 6.50 -3.92
CA GLY A 115 -13.78 7.04 -2.73
C GLY A 115 -13.27 5.98 -1.77
N GLN A 116 -13.19 4.71 -2.20
CA GLN A 116 -12.77 3.60 -1.35
C GLN A 116 -11.26 3.36 -1.46
N SER A 117 -10.64 3.07 -0.32
CA SER A 117 -9.24 2.65 -0.26
C SER A 117 -9.02 1.39 -1.09
N THR A 118 -8.02 1.45 -1.97
CA THR A 118 -7.61 0.33 -2.83
C THR A 118 -6.15 0.00 -2.54
N LEU A 119 -5.88 -1.23 -2.09
CA LEU A 119 -4.50 -1.68 -1.90
C LEU A 119 -3.85 -1.85 -3.28
N LEU A 120 -2.71 -1.18 -3.46
CA LEU A 120 -1.93 -1.22 -4.69
C LEU A 120 -0.62 -1.99 -4.52
N GLY A 121 -0.29 -2.38 -3.29
CA GLY A 121 0.77 -3.31 -2.95
C GLY A 121 1.24 -3.15 -1.51
N CYS A 122 2.12 -4.03 -1.07
CA CYS A 122 2.64 -4.01 0.29
C CYS A 122 4.09 -4.50 0.35
N SER A 123 4.75 -4.20 1.45
CA SER A 123 6.12 -4.59 1.70
C SER A 123 6.33 -5.08 3.12
N LEU A 124 7.35 -5.91 3.28
CA LEU A 124 7.96 -6.25 4.55
C LEU A 124 9.43 -5.84 4.45
N MET A 125 9.81 -4.81 5.17
CA MET A 125 11.17 -4.26 5.17
C MET A 125 11.89 -4.59 6.47
N LYS A 126 13.21 -4.59 6.41
CA LYS A 126 14.06 -4.80 7.59
C LYS A 126 14.00 -3.64 8.58
N ASN A 127 13.93 -2.40 8.09
CA ASN A 127 13.94 -1.18 8.91
C ASN A 127 13.34 0.01 8.13
N GLU A 128 13.21 1.17 8.80
CA GLU A 128 12.74 2.44 8.22
C GLU A 128 13.91 3.36 7.82
N GLU A 129 14.99 2.79 7.29
CA GLU A 129 16.13 3.56 6.80
C GLU A 129 15.97 3.97 5.33
N ILE A 130 16.71 4.99 4.92
CA ILE A 130 16.65 5.55 3.57
C ILE A 130 16.92 4.50 2.48
N GLU A 131 17.89 3.60 2.68
CA GLU A 131 18.23 2.58 1.67
C GLU A 131 17.11 1.53 1.52
N SER A 132 16.43 1.16 2.61
CA SER A 132 15.25 0.29 2.56
C SER A 132 14.11 0.92 1.76
N PHE A 133 13.85 2.22 1.96
CA PHE A 133 12.82 2.93 1.19
C PHE A 133 13.20 3.14 -0.27
N LYS A 134 14.48 3.42 -0.56
CA LYS A 134 15.00 3.52 -1.93
C LYS A 134 14.78 2.22 -2.70
N TRP A 135 15.21 1.11 -2.10
CA TRP A 135 14.98 -0.23 -2.64
C TRP A 135 13.48 -0.49 -2.88
N LEU A 136 12.64 -0.17 -1.89
CA LEU A 136 11.20 -0.39 -2.00
C LEU A 136 10.56 0.46 -3.11
N PHE A 137 10.87 1.75 -3.19
CA PHE A 137 10.29 2.64 -4.19
C PHE A 137 10.78 2.31 -5.59
N GLN A 138 12.01 1.80 -5.73
CA GLN A 138 12.49 1.26 -6.99
C GLN A 138 11.72 -0.01 -7.41
N CYS A 139 11.51 -0.95 -6.47
CA CYS A 139 10.69 -2.14 -6.69
C CYS A 139 9.28 -1.77 -7.13
N TRP A 140 8.65 -0.86 -6.39
CA TRP A 140 7.32 -0.32 -6.66
C TRP A 140 7.22 0.23 -8.08
N LEU A 141 8.08 1.19 -8.41
CA LEU A 141 8.05 1.89 -9.70
C LEU A 141 8.21 0.92 -10.87
N ARG A 142 9.15 -0.04 -10.75
CA ARG A 142 9.32 -1.08 -11.77
C ARG A 142 8.09 -1.95 -11.91
N CYS A 143 7.49 -2.37 -10.80
CA CYS A 143 6.28 -3.19 -10.79
C CYS A 143 5.07 -2.48 -11.41
N MET A 144 5.02 -1.16 -11.28
CA MET A 144 4.00 -0.29 -11.90
C MET A 144 4.37 0.16 -13.33
N GLY A 145 5.25 -0.58 -14.01
CA GLY A 145 5.60 -0.32 -15.42
C GLY A 145 6.45 0.93 -15.64
N GLY A 146 7.11 1.45 -14.60
CA GLY A 146 7.89 2.69 -14.67
C GLY A 146 7.06 3.96 -14.52
N ASN A 147 5.75 3.85 -14.26
CA ASN A 147 4.85 4.99 -14.13
C ASN A 147 4.85 5.51 -12.69
N ALA A 148 5.35 6.73 -12.49
CA ALA A 148 5.31 7.40 -11.21
C ALA A 148 3.94 8.08 -10.98
N PRO A 149 3.39 8.04 -9.75
CA PRO A 149 2.16 8.76 -9.41
C PRO A 149 2.38 10.28 -9.49
N LYS A 150 1.31 11.05 -9.72
CA LYS A 150 1.38 12.52 -9.70
C LYS A 150 1.55 13.04 -8.28
N GLY A 151 0.88 12.41 -7.31
CA GLY A 151 0.95 12.76 -5.88
C GLY A 151 1.27 11.56 -5.01
N PHE A 152 2.07 11.77 -3.97
CA PHE A 152 2.47 10.71 -3.06
C PHE A 152 2.41 11.22 -1.62
N LEU A 153 1.52 10.62 -0.84
CA LEU A 153 1.22 10.98 0.53
C LEU A 153 1.98 10.04 1.48
N THR A 154 2.85 10.58 2.33
CA THR A 154 3.52 9.79 3.38
C THR A 154 3.33 10.44 4.74
N ASP A 155 3.78 9.76 5.78
CA ASP A 155 4.04 10.38 7.06
C ASP A 155 5.24 11.36 6.97
N GLN A 156 5.60 11.96 8.11
CA GLN A 156 6.72 12.90 8.20
C GLN A 156 8.04 12.15 8.41
N CYS A 157 8.49 11.40 7.39
CA CYS A 157 9.74 10.65 7.42
C CYS A 157 10.75 11.21 6.42
N ALA A 158 11.90 11.68 6.92
CA ALA A 158 12.98 12.22 6.08
C ALA A 158 13.55 11.16 5.13
N SER A 159 13.62 9.91 5.59
CA SER A 159 14.10 8.77 4.77
C SER A 159 13.18 8.53 3.56
N MET A 160 11.87 8.51 3.76
CA MET A 160 10.90 8.36 2.66
C MET A 160 10.99 9.53 1.67
N LYS A 161 11.05 10.78 2.17
CA LYS A 161 11.18 11.96 1.30
C LYS A 161 12.40 11.86 0.38
N ARG A 162 13.57 11.55 0.95
CA ARG A 162 14.82 11.44 0.17
C ARG A 162 14.80 10.27 -0.81
N ALA A 163 14.19 9.15 -0.44
CA ALA A 163 14.02 8.01 -1.34
C ALA A 163 13.09 8.36 -2.52
N LEU A 164 12.01 9.10 -2.26
CA LEU A 164 11.07 9.53 -3.29
C LEU A 164 11.71 10.51 -4.27
N GLU A 165 12.47 11.50 -3.78
CA GLU A 165 13.24 12.43 -4.63
C GLU A 165 14.25 11.71 -5.53
N ALA A 166 14.79 10.56 -5.09
CA ALA A 166 15.76 9.79 -5.87
C ALA A 166 15.14 8.97 -7.01
N TYR A 167 13.96 8.37 -6.79
CA TYR A 167 13.36 7.43 -7.76
C TYR A 167 12.13 7.97 -8.50
N MET A 168 11.45 8.97 -7.93
CA MET A 168 10.24 9.57 -8.47
C MET A 168 10.32 11.10 -8.37
N PRO A 169 11.32 11.76 -9.00
CA PRO A 169 11.59 13.19 -8.83
C PRO A 169 10.49 14.11 -9.36
N THR A 170 9.63 13.62 -10.26
CA THR A 170 8.49 14.38 -10.82
C THR A 170 7.22 14.26 -9.96
N THR A 171 7.20 13.36 -8.99
CA THR A 171 6.07 13.15 -8.09
C THR A 171 5.99 14.22 -7.02
N ILE A 172 4.80 14.79 -6.83
CA ILE A 172 4.57 15.79 -5.78
C ILE A 172 4.42 15.08 -4.44
N HIS A 173 5.42 15.22 -3.58
CA HIS A 173 5.36 14.73 -2.21
C HIS A 173 4.49 15.62 -1.33
N ARG A 174 3.57 15.03 -0.57
CA ARG A 174 2.77 15.71 0.45
C ARG A 174 2.71 14.87 1.72
N TRP A 175 2.51 15.54 2.85
CA TRP A 175 2.24 14.86 4.11
C TRP A 175 0.78 14.44 4.18
N CYS A 176 0.55 13.22 4.69
CA CYS A 176 -0.77 12.66 4.87
C CYS A 176 -1.54 13.43 5.94
N ILE A 177 -2.73 13.94 5.59
CA ILE A 177 -3.60 14.73 6.46
C ILE A 177 -3.91 13.96 7.74
N TRP A 178 -4.21 12.66 7.65
CA TRP A 178 -4.49 11.83 8.82
C TRP A 178 -3.32 11.81 9.82
N HIS A 179 -2.08 11.72 9.34
CA HIS A 179 -0.89 11.76 10.19
C HIS A 179 -0.67 13.13 10.84
N ILE A 180 -0.98 14.21 10.12
CA ILE A 180 -0.95 15.56 10.66
C ILE A 180 -1.99 15.67 11.79
N MET A 181 -3.25 15.36 11.50
CA MET A 181 -4.36 15.47 12.45
C MET A 181 -4.16 14.60 13.69
N LYS A 182 -3.61 13.37 13.54
CA LYS A 182 -3.32 12.49 14.67
C LYS A 182 -2.26 13.04 15.65
N LYS A 183 -1.34 13.89 15.17
CA LYS A 183 -0.28 14.48 16.02
C LYS A 183 -0.76 15.70 16.81
N ILE A 184 -1.75 16.43 16.29
CA ILE A 184 -2.22 17.71 16.84
C ILE A 184 -2.68 17.60 18.29
N PRO A 185 -3.53 16.64 18.70
CA PRO A 185 -4.01 16.55 20.09
C PRO A 185 -2.85 16.45 21.08
N ARG A 186 -1.82 15.66 20.74
CA ARG A 186 -0.63 15.49 21.59
C ARG A 186 0.22 16.75 21.70
N LYS A 187 0.21 17.61 20.67
CA LYS A 187 0.95 18.88 20.62
C LYS A 187 0.20 20.01 21.34
N LEU A 188 -1.12 19.96 21.32
CA LEU A 188 -2.00 20.91 22.02
C LEU A 188 -2.27 20.50 23.47
N ASN A 189 -1.95 19.26 23.87
CA ASN A 189 -2.14 18.80 25.24
C ASN A 189 -1.41 19.73 26.23
N GLY A 190 -2.16 20.31 27.17
CA GLY A 190 -1.67 21.33 28.11
C GLY A 190 -2.11 22.76 27.80
N TYR A 191 -2.65 23.04 26.60
CA TYR A 191 -3.26 24.34 26.30
C TYR A 191 -4.70 24.41 26.83
N LYS A 192 -5.07 25.56 27.40
CA LYS A 192 -6.44 25.84 27.81
C LYS A 192 -7.31 25.96 26.56
N GLY A 193 -8.43 25.23 26.51
CA GLY A 193 -9.32 25.20 25.34
C GLY A 193 -8.84 24.33 24.17
N HIS A 194 -7.85 23.45 24.38
CA HIS A 194 -7.31 22.61 23.30
C HIS A 194 -8.38 21.72 22.62
N ALA A 195 -9.41 21.27 23.35
CA ALA A 195 -10.50 20.47 22.78
C ALA A 195 -11.31 21.27 21.75
N ASP A 196 -11.65 22.52 22.06
CA ASP A 196 -12.39 23.40 21.14
C ASP A 196 -11.53 23.76 19.91
N ILE A 197 -10.24 24.03 20.13
CA ILE A 197 -9.27 24.28 19.05
C ILE A 197 -9.15 23.06 18.14
N GLU A 198 -9.00 21.86 18.70
CA GLU A 198 -8.89 20.61 17.96
C GLU A 198 -10.16 20.31 17.13
N GLN A 199 -11.34 20.53 17.74
CA GLN A 199 -12.62 20.34 17.08
C GLN A 199 -12.77 21.31 15.90
N GLU A 200 -12.56 22.60 16.10
CA GLU A 200 -12.74 23.60 15.05
C GLU A 200 -11.71 23.42 13.93
N MET A 201 -10.44 23.17 14.30
CA MET A 201 -9.40 22.87 13.32
C MET A 201 -9.76 21.64 12.47
N SER A 202 -10.33 20.60 13.08
CA SER A 202 -10.81 19.43 12.35
C SER A 202 -11.95 19.77 11.39
N GLN A 203 -12.91 20.62 11.78
CA GLN A 203 -13.98 21.08 10.89
C GLN A 203 -13.40 21.82 9.68
N VAL A 204 -12.45 22.74 9.91
CA VAL A 204 -11.80 23.49 8.82
C VAL A 204 -11.08 22.55 7.86
N VAL A 205 -10.29 21.60 8.37
CA VAL A 205 -9.48 20.70 7.54
C VAL A 205 -10.34 19.72 6.73
N TRP A 206 -11.38 19.13 7.33
CA TRP A 206 -12.16 18.07 6.68
C TRP A 206 -13.33 18.57 5.83
N ASN A 207 -13.87 19.77 6.09
CA ASN A 207 -15.04 20.30 5.38
C ASN A 207 -14.72 21.39 4.35
N SER A 208 -13.44 21.72 4.15
CA SER A 208 -13.02 22.65 3.10
C SER A 208 -12.80 21.91 1.77
N HIS A 209 -13.67 22.17 0.80
CA HIS A 209 -13.71 21.42 -0.47
C HIS A 209 -12.81 22.01 -1.56
N ASN A 210 -12.28 23.21 -1.35
CA ASN A 210 -11.34 23.86 -2.26
C ASN A 210 -10.36 24.78 -1.50
N LYS A 211 -9.28 25.17 -2.18
CA LYS A 211 -8.23 26.01 -1.60
C LYS A 211 -8.79 27.31 -1.01
N ASP A 212 -9.63 28.03 -1.73
CA ASP A 212 -10.12 29.33 -1.26
C ASP A 212 -11.03 29.21 -0.03
N SER A 213 -11.85 28.15 0.02
CA SER A 213 -12.64 27.83 1.21
C SER A 213 -11.77 27.46 2.41
N PHE A 214 -10.70 26.69 2.17
CA PHE A 214 -9.74 26.35 3.22
C PHE A 214 -9.03 27.59 3.74
N ASP A 215 -8.48 28.42 2.85
CA ASP A 215 -7.74 29.64 3.23
C ASP A 215 -8.62 30.59 4.05
N ARG A 216 -9.89 30.78 3.65
CA ARG A 216 -10.84 31.60 4.43
C ARG A 216 -11.15 30.98 5.79
N ASN A 217 -11.62 29.74 5.81
CA ASN A 217 -12.01 29.06 7.05
C ASN A 217 -10.84 28.93 8.03
N TRP A 218 -9.62 28.72 7.52
CA TRP A 218 -8.40 28.66 8.31
C TRP A 218 -8.05 30.01 8.93
N ASN A 219 -8.14 31.09 8.16
CA ASN A 219 -7.91 32.44 8.67
C ASN A 219 -8.97 32.83 9.73
N ASP A 220 -10.24 32.50 9.51
CA ASP A 220 -11.32 32.76 10.46
C ASP A 220 -11.09 31.98 11.77
N PHE A 221 -10.66 30.72 11.67
CA PHE A 221 -10.25 29.90 12.80
C PHE A 221 -9.08 30.54 13.57
N LEU A 222 -8.01 30.94 12.87
CA LEU A 222 -6.85 31.57 13.52
C LEU A 222 -7.24 32.87 14.25
N GLN A 223 -8.11 33.70 13.67
CA GLN A 223 -8.60 34.91 14.31
C GLN A 223 -9.47 34.61 15.53
N SER A 224 -10.40 33.67 15.41
CA SER A 224 -11.35 33.31 16.47
C SER A 224 -10.66 32.79 17.74
N PHE A 225 -9.53 32.10 17.58
CA PHE A 225 -8.74 31.57 18.70
C PHE A 225 -7.52 32.44 19.05
N GLY A 226 -7.35 33.61 18.42
CA GLY A 226 -6.21 34.51 18.67
C GLY A 226 -4.84 33.87 18.34
N LEU A 227 -4.78 33.00 17.34
CA LEU A 227 -3.60 32.23 16.93
C LEU A 227 -2.86 32.86 15.74
N ALA A 228 -3.36 33.97 15.18
CA ALA A 228 -2.83 34.58 13.96
C ALA A 228 -1.34 34.97 14.03
N ASP A 229 -0.83 35.29 15.23
CA ASP A 229 0.56 35.73 15.44
C ASP A 229 1.52 34.60 15.85
N ASN A 230 1.03 33.36 16.01
CA ASN A 230 1.87 32.22 16.34
C ASN A 230 2.65 31.76 15.10
N LYS A 231 3.97 31.92 15.12
CA LYS A 231 4.92 31.44 14.10
C LYS A 231 5.50 30.07 14.42
#